data_AF-A0AAN2QUA8-F1
#
_entry.id   AF-A0AAN2QUA8-F1
#
_cell.length_a   1.000
_cell.length_b   1.000
_cell.length_c   1.000
_cell.angle_alpha   90.00
_cell.angle_beta   90.00
_cell.angle_gamma   90.00
#
_symmetry.space_group_name_H-M   'P 1'
#
loop_
_entity.id
_entity.type
_entity.pdbx_description
1 polymer ?
#
loop_
_entity_poly.entity_id
_entity_poly.type
_entity_poly.pdbx_seq_one_letter_code
_entity_poly.pdbx_strand_id
1 'polypeptide(L)' 'MSEFTVISIEETNDGIAFAKLKNGDDLSLASNGVARYNGSLFKDYSDIISHVTLETIFDAMAHEIYNKMKR' A
#
# COMPACT_ATOMS: atom_id res chain seq x y z
N MET A 1 10.22 -10.23 10.76
CA MET A 1 8.92 -10.25 10.06
C MET A 1 9.21 -10.41 8.58
N SER A 2 8.42 -11.15 7.83
CA SER A 2 8.56 -11.28 6.38
C SER A 2 8.27 -9.95 5.68
N GLU A 3 9.05 -9.63 4.64
CA GLU A 3 8.84 -8.43 3.83
C GLU A 3 7.53 -8.53 3.03
N PHE A 4 6.85 -7.40 2.86
CA PHE A 4 5.65 -7.29 2.03
C PHE A 4 6.01 -7.20 0.55
N THR A 5 5.40 -8.06 -0.25
CA THR A 5 5.54 -8.06 -1.71
C THR A 5 4.32 -7.42 -2.35
N VAL A 6 4.54 -6.49 -3.30
CA VAL A 6 3.46 -5.90 -4.10
C VAL A 6 2.88 -6.95 -5.05
N ILE A 7 1.58 -7.21 -4.95
CA ILE A 7 0.84 -8.19 -5.74
C ILE A 7 0.13 -7.54 -6.92
N SER A 8 -0.51 -6.39 -6.69
CA SER A 8 -1.15 -5.62 -7.75
C SER A 8 -1.17 -4.14 -7.44
N ILE A 9 -1.28 -3.35 -8.52
CA ILE A 9 -1.47 -1.92 -8.47
C ILE A 9 -2.67 -1.60 -9.36
N GLU A 10 -3.68 -0.98 -8.78
CA GLU A 10 -4.93 -0.61 -9.45
C GLU A 10 -5.13 0.90 -9.32
N GLU A 11 -5.60 1.56 -10.38
CA GLU A 11 -6.00 2.97 -10.33
C GLU A 11 -7.50 3.05 -10.59
N THR A 12 -8.18 3.83 -9.75
CA THR A 12 -9.60 4.12 -9.91
C THR A 12 -9.81 5.26 -10.90
N ASN A 13 -11.01 5.35 -11.45
CA ASN A 13 -11.39 6.45 -12.34
C ASN A 13 -11.27 7.84 -11.69
N ASP A 14 -11.24 7.89 -10.35
CA ASP A 14 -11.07 9.11 -9.56
C ASP A 14 -9.59 9.47 -9.31
N GLY A 15 -8.64 8.76 -9.93
CA GLY A 15 -7.20 8.99 -9.83
C GLY A 15 -6.57 8.48 -8.53
N ILE A 16 -7.31 7.71 -7.72
CA ILE A 16 -6.77 7.07 -6.51
C ILE A 16 -6.12 5.76 -6.92
N ALA A 17 -4.84 5.60 -6.58
CA ALA A 17 -4.10 4.38 -6.80
C ALA A 17 -4.09 3.51 -5.54
N PHE A 18 -4.14 2.20 -5.74
CA PHE A 18 -4.20 1.18 -4.70
C PHE A 18 -3.09 0.15 -4.93
N ALA A 19 -2.17 0.04 -3.99
CA ALA A 19 -1.20 -1.05 -3.96
C ALA A 19 -1.71 -2.15 -3.02
N LYS A 20 -1.80 -3.39 -3.51
CA LYS A 20 -2.09 -4.58 -2.70
C LYS A 20 -0.80 -5.32 -2.43
N LEU A 21 -0.51 -5.62 -1.16
CA LEU A 21 0.70 -6.30 -0.72
C LEU A 21 0.37 -7.52 0.14
N LYS A 22 1.26 -8.53 0.12
CA LYS A 22 1.15 -9.71 0.98
C LYS A 22 2.49 -10.13 1.58
N ASN A 23 2.47 -10.61 2.83
CA ASN A 23 3.61 -11.28 3.50
C ASN A 23 3.17 -12.43 4.43
N GLY A 24 1.93 -12.91 4.24
CA GLY A 24 1.17 -13.70 5.22
C GLY A 24 -0.06 -12.94 5.70
N ASP A 25 0.08 -11.62 5.84
CA ASP A 25 -1.02 -10.68 6.04
C ASP A 25 -1.43 -10.02 4.72
N ASP A 26 -2.66 -9.51 4.68
CA ASP A 26 -3.20 -8.71 3.59
C ASP A 26 -3.05 -7.22 3.90
N LEU A 27 -2.31 -6.50 3.06
CA LEU A 27 -2.16 -5.05 3.15
C LEU A 27 -2.67 -4.41 1.85
N SER A 28 -3.42 -3.32 1.98
CA SER A 28 -3.79 -2.44 0.86
C SER A 28 -3.49 -1.00 1.24
N LEU A 29 -2.78 -0.29 0.38
CA LEU A 29 -2.38 1.11 0.57
C LEU A 29 -2.97 1.94 -0.56
N ALA A 30 -3.63 3.05 -0.22
CA ALA A 30 -4.23 3.96 -1.19
C ALA A 30 -3.49 5.30 -1.22
N SER A 31 -3.27 5.87 -2.41
CA SER A 31 -2.52 7.12 -2.59
C SER A 31 -3.11 8.34 -1.86
N ASN A 32 -4.36 8.23 -1.37
CA ASN A 32 -5.04 9.24 -0.56
C ASN A 32 -4.80 9.10 0.96
N GLY A 33 -3.91 8.20 1.40
CA GLY A 33 -3.54 8.03 2.80
C GLY A 33 -4.38 7.01 3.57
N VAL A 34 -5.30 6.31 2.90
CA VAL A 34 -6.11 5.23 3.50
C VAL A 34 -5.38 3.90 3.36
N ALA A 35 -5.45 3.06 4.39
CA ALA A 35 -4.92 1.70 4.34
C ALA A 35 -5.94 0.67 4.84
N ARG A 36 -5.74 -0.59 4.45
CA ARG A 36 -6.43 -1.73 5.03
C ARG A 36 -5.42 -2.81 5.37
N TYR A 37 -5.43 -3.29 6.61
CA TYR A 37 -4.58 -4.39 7.09
C TYR A 37 -5.44 -5.49 7.68
N ASN A 38 -5.36 -6.71 7.12
CA ASN A 38 -6.15 -7.88 7.52
C ASN A 38 -7.65 -7.57 7.68
N GLY A 39 -8.21 -6.79 6.73
CA GLY A 39 -9.62 -6.39 6.73
C GLY A 39 -9.96 -5.14 7.55
N SER A 40 -9.09 -4.69 8.44
CA SER A 40 -9.29 -3.47 9.25
C SER A 40 -8.93 -2.22 8.46
N LEU A 41 -9.82 -1.22 8.45
CA LEU A 41 -9.65 0.04 7.73
C LEU A 41 -8.96 1.08 8.61
N PHE A 42 -7.93 1.72 8.06
CA PHE A 42 -7.18 2.82 8.68
C PHE A 42 -7.31 4.05 7.78
N LYS A 43 -7.75 5.18 8.34
CA LYS A 43 -8.02 6.41 7.57
C LYS A 43 -6.79 7.29 7.40
N ASP A 44 -5.75 7.00 8.16
CA ASP A 44 -4.47 7.69 8.14
C ASP A 44 -3.35 6.65 8.25
N TYR A 45 -2.24 6.85 7.54
CA TYR A 45 -1.07 5.98 7.64
C TYR A 45 -0.42 6.03 9.02
N SER A 46 -0.55 7.10 9.78
CA SER A 46 -0.12 7.15 11.17
C SER A 46 -0.81 6.12 12.06
N ASP A 47 -2.03 5.68 11.70
CA ASP A 47 -2.76 4.65 12.47
C ASP A 47 -2.29 3.22 12.15
N ILE A 48 -1.68 2.99 10.98
CA ILE A 48 -1.22 1.67 10.55
C ILE A 48 0.24 1.39 10.93
N ILE A 49 1.02 2.40 11.36
CA ILE A 49 2.44 2.23 11.69
C ILE A 49 2.70 1.24 12.85
N SER A 50 1.68 0.95 13.67
CA SER A 50 1.76 -0.08 14.71
C SER A 50 1.72 -1.52 14.15
N HIS A 51 1.35 -1.68 12.88
CA HIS A 51 1.20 -2.96 12.19
C HIS A 51 2.21 -3.11 11.04
N VAL A 52 2.53 -2.02 10.35
CA VAL A 52 3.37 -2.00 9.15
C VAL A 52 4.43 -0.91 9.28
N THR A 53 5.67 -1.16 8.88
CA THR A 53 6.73 -0.15 8.94
C THR A 53 6.52 0.95 7.89
N LEU A 54 6.94 2.17 8.21
CA LEU A 54 6.92 3.28 7.26
C LEU A 54 7.71 2.97 5.98
N GLU A 55 8.82 2.25 6.10
CA GLU A 55 9.63 1.80 4.97
C GLU A 55 8.82 0.96 3.98
N THR A 56 8.03 0.00 4.46
CA THR A 56 7.14 -0.80 3.60
C THR A 56 6.12 0.08 2.87
N ILE A 57 5.57 1.10 3.54
CA ILE A 57 4.61 2.02 2.94
C ILE A 57 5.28 2.84 1.83
N PHE A 58 6.48 3.37 2.09
CA PHE A 58 7.24 4.14 1.11
C PHE A 58 7.69 3.30 -0.08
N ASP A 59 8.19 2.09 0.15
CA ASP A 59 8.62 1.18 -0.91
C ASP A 59 7.46 0.80 -1.82
N ALA A 60 6.29 0.52 -1.25
CA ALA A 60 5.08 0.21 -2.01
C ALA A 60 4.69 1.37 -2.95
N MET A 61 4.72 2.60 -2.43
CA MET A 61 4.38 3.82 -3.19
C MET A 61 5.47 4.14 -4.23
N ALA A 62 6.75 3.96 -3.90
CA ALA A 62 7.85 4.15 -4.84
C ALA A 62 7.78 3.16 -6.00
N HIS A 63 7.42 1.89 -5.73
CA HIS A 63 7.17 0.89 -6.77
C HIS A 63 6.01 1.31 -7.69
N GLU A 64 4.97 1.93 -7.14
CA GLU A 64 3.86 2.49 -7.92
C GLU A 64 4.34 3.57 -8.90
N ILE A 65 5.09 4.54 -8.39
CA ILE A 65 5.62 5.66 -9.18
C ILE A 65 6.56 5.15 -10.27
N TYR A 66 7.49 4.26 -9.92
CA TYR A 66 8.45 3.69 -10.85
C TYR A 66 7.77 2.94 -12.01
N ASN A 67 6.75 2.13 -11.70
CA ASN A 67 6.00 1.41 -12.73
C ASN A 67 5.18 2.34 -13.63
N LYS A 68 4.66 3.45 -13.10
CA LYS A 68 4.00 4.49 -13.91
C LYS A 68 4.96 5.21 -14.86
N MET A 69 6.17 5.54 -14.42
CA MET A 69 7.16 6.24 -15.25
C MET A 69 7.76 5.39 -16.38
N LYS A 70 7.63 4.06 -16.28
CA LYS A 70 8.13 3.11 -17.29
C LYS A 70 7.12 2.78 -18.40
N ARG A 71 5.85 3.15 -18.22
CA ARG A 71 4.79 3.04 -19.22
C ARG A 71 4.74 4.28 -20.10
#